data_AF-A0A8T2XNV1-F1
#
_entry.id   AF-A0A8T2XNV1-F1
#
_cell.length_a   1.000
_cell.length_b   1.000
_cell.length_c   1.000
_cell.angle_alpha   90.00
_cell.angle_beta   90.00
_cell.angle_gamma   90.00
#
_symmetry.space_group_name_H-M   'P 1'
#
loop_
_entity.id
_entity.type
_entity.pdbx_description
1 polymer ?
#
loop_
_entity_poly.entity_id
_entity_poly.type
_entity_poly.pdbx_seq_one_letter_code
_entity_poly.pdbx_strand_id
1 'polypeptide(L)'
;MLLLCMSMPLILCFWMQDADFASSAVKLAARELTEVASPGAVDPVQLQRAKQSTKSAILMNLESRMVASEDIGRQILMYNKRYYLVPCYPVPYGYLFSSINSLEIVD
;
A
#
# COMPACT_ATOMS: atom_id res chain seq x y z
N MET A 1 -21.03 -10.37 16.63
CA MET A 1 -20.50 -9.00 16.57
C MET A 1 -19.12 -8.93 17.22
N LEU A 2 -18.14 -9.66 16.67
CA LEU A 2 -16.75 -9.71 17.18
C LEU A 2 -15.73 -10.05 16.06
N LEU A 3 -16.13 -9.92 14.78
CA LEU A 3 -15.32 -10.37 13.63
C LEU A 3 -14.83 -9.23 12.71
N LEU A 4 -14.91 -7.97 13.13
CA LEU A 4 -14.46 -6.81 12.32
C LEU A 4 -13.09 -6.25 12.74
N CYS A 5 -12.41 -6.84 13.73
CA CYS A 5 -11.18 -6.25 14.28
C CYS A 5 -9.88 -6.71 13.57
N MET A 6 -9.96 -7.56 12.55
CA MET A 6 -8.77 -8.00 11.81
C MET A 6 -8.76 -7.32 10.44
N SER A 7 -7.65 -6.67 10.09
CA SER A 7 -7.33 -6.14 8.77
C SER A 7 -7.68 -4.67 8.46
N MET A 8 -7.46 -3.75 9.40
CA MET A 8 -7.15 -2.37 8.97
C MET A 8 -5.62 -2.24 8.92
N PRO A 9 -5.00 -2.04 7.75
CA PRO A 9 -3.59 -1.72 7.70
C PRO A 9 -3.38 -0.38 8.42
N LEU A 10 -2.53 -0.38 9.45
CA LEU A 10 -2.16 0.85 10.14
C LEU A 10 -1.30 1.67 9.18
N ILE A 11 -1.90 2.69 8.57
CA ILE A 11 -1.20 3.68 7.75
C ILE A 11 -0.84 4.84 8.67
N LEU A 12 0.46 5.08 8.85
CA LEU A 12 0.99 6.12 9.71
C LEU A 12 1.90 7.05 8.90
N CYS A 13 1.77 8.36 9.12
CA CYS A 13 2.74 9.34 8.67
C CYS A 13 3.70 9.67 9.82
N PHE A 14 4.99 9.42 9.61
CA PHE A 14 6.04 9.80 10.55
C PHE A 14 6.72 11.09 10.07
N TRP A 15 6.92 12.03 10.98
CA TRP A 15 7.55 13.33 10.71
C TRP A 15 8.52 13.69 11.84
N MET A 16 9.61 14.38 11.50
CA MET A 16 10.52 14.99 12.44
C MET A 16 10.55 16.50 12.17
N GLN A 17 10.30 17.32 13.19
CA GLN A 17 10.14 18.76 13.05
C GLN A 17 10.45 19.49 14.38
N ASP A 18 10.82 20.76 14.29
CA ASP A 18 10.95 21.65 15.45
C ASP A 18 9.61 21.88 16.18
N ALA A 19 9.71 22.08 17.50
CA ALA A 19 8.55 22.18 18.39
C ALA A 19 7.56 23.30 17.98
N ASP A 20 8.08 24.42 17.50
CA ASP A 20 7.28 25.59 17.10
C ASP A 20 6.39 25.31 15.88
N PHE A 21 6.77 24.35 15.02
CA PHE A 21 6.03 23.99 13.81
C PHE A 21 5.15 22.74 13.97
N ALA A 22 5.19 22.06 15.12
CA ALA A 22 4.46 20.82 15.34
C ALA A 22 2.95 20.97 15.06
N SER A 23 2.34 22.06 15.51
CA SER A 23 0.90 22.32 15.31
C SER A 23 0.53 22.52 13.83
N SER A 24 1.42 23.15 13.06
CA SER A 24 1.25 23.37 11.62
C SER A 24 1.47 22.09 10.82
N ALA A 25 2.47 21.28 11.21
CA ALA A 25 2.75 19.99 10.58
C ALA A 25 1.57 19.02 10.69
N VAL A 26 0.94 18.95 11.87
CA VAL A 26 -0.25 18.09 12.08
C VAL A 26 -1.41 18.55 11.19
N LYS A 27 -1.65 19.86 11.09
CA LYS A 27 -2.70 20.40 10.21
C LYS A 27 -2.43 20.09 8.74
N LEU A 28 -1.17 20.21 8.31
CA LEU A 28 -0.76 19.87 6.94
C LEU A 28 -0.98 18.38 6.67
N ALA A 29 -0.50 17.50 7.54
CA ALA A 29 -0.68 16.05 7.39
C ALA A 29 -2.16 15.65 7.32
N ALA A 30 -3.02 16.22 8.18
CA ALA A 30 -4.46 15.97 8.14
C ALA A 30 -5.10 16.43 6.83
N ARG A 31 -4.67 17.59 6.30
CA ARG A 31 -5.13 18.09 5.00
C ARG A 31 -4.74 17.15 3.86
N GLU A 32 -3.45 16.82 3.73
CA GLU A 32 -2.96 15.95 2.66
C GLU A 32 -3.64 14.57 2.68
N LEU A 33 -3.82 13.98 3.87
CA LEU A 33 -4.54 12.71 4.03
C LEU A 33 -6.00 12.80 3.58
N THR A 34 -6.66 13.93 3.83
CA THR A 34 -8.05 14.17 3.40
C THR A 34 -8.13 14.39 1.88
N GLU A 35 -7.15 15.09 1.30
CA GLU A 35 -7.05 15.27 -0.16
C GLU A 35 -6.85 13.92 -0.85
N VAL A 36 -5.93 13.07 -0.37
CA VAL A 36 -5.72 11.72 -0.92
C VAL A 36 -6.95 10.82 -0.78
N ALA A 37 -7.72 10.96 0.30
CA ALA A 37 -8.96 10.21 0.49
C ALA A 37 -10.11 10.69 -0.42
N SER A 38 -10.01 11.90 -0.98
CA SER A 38 -11.06 12.47 -1.83
C SER A 38 -11.00 11.89 -3.25
N PRO A 39 -12.13 11.39 -3.80
CA PRO A 39 -12.14 10.77 -5.11
C PRO A 39 -11.80 11.80 -6.20
N GLY A 40 -10.83 11.44 -7.07
CA GLY A 40 -10.39 12.30 -8.18
C GLY A 40 -9.39 13.40 -7.82
N ALA A 41 -8.94 13.50 -6.57
CA ALA A 41 -7.92 14.47 -6.14
C ALA A 41 -6.49 14.07 -6.55
N VAL A 42 -6.25 12.79 -6.83
CA VAL A 42 -4.93 12.28 -7.23
C VAL A 42 -4.80 12.31 -8.75
N ASP A 43 -3.74 12.97 -9.23
CA ASP A 43 -3.40 13.03 -10.65
C ASP A 43 -3.10 11.62 -11.22
N PRO A 44 -3.71 11.21 -12.34
CA PRO A 44 -3.47 9.90 -12.94
C PRO A 44 -2.00 9.63 -13.27
N VAL A 45 -1.19 10.65 -13.59
CA VAL A 45 0.24 10.45 -13.87
C VAL A 45 1.00 10.09 -12.60
N GLN A 46 0.74 10.78 -11.50
CA GLN A 46 1.33 10.45 -10.19
C GLN A 46 0.94 9.04 -9.73
N LEU A 47 -0.30 8.65 -9.97
CA LEU A 47 -0.76 7.30 -9.68
C LEU A 47 0.00 6.23 -10.47
N GLN A 48 0.14 6.40 -11.78
CA GLN A 48 0.87 5.42 -12.61
C GLN A 48 2.33 5.30 -12.18
N ARG A 49 2.97 6.41 -11.78
CA ARG A 49 4.32 6.40 -11.21
C ARG A 49 4.38 5.64 -9.89
N ALA A 50 3.42 5.87 -8.99
CA ALA A 50 3.34 5.14 -7.72
C ALA A 50 3.18 3.62 -7.97
N LYS A 51 2.27 3.22 -8.88
CA LYS A 51 2.08 1.83 -9.30
C LYS A 51 3.39 1.20 -9.80
N GLN A 52 4.11 1.88 -10.70
CA GLN A 52 5.36 1.36 -11.25
C GLN A 52 6.48 1.31 -10.21
N SER A 53 6.59 2.32 -9.35
CA SER A 53 7.57 2.36 -8.26
C SER A 53 7.36 1.21 -7.29
N THR A 54 6.11 0.92 -6.91
CA THR A 54 5.78 -0.22 -6.04
C THR A 54 6.15 -1.56 -6.69
N LYS A 55 5.85 -1.74 -7.99
CA LYS A 55 6.24 -2.96 -8.73
C LYS A 55 7.75 -3.17 -8.70
N SER A 56 8.52 -2.14 -9.04
CA SER A 56 9.98 -2.21 -9.04
C SER A 56 10.54 -2.49 -7.64
N ALA A 57 10.02 -1.83 -6.60
CA ALA A 57 10.49 -2.04 -5.22
C ALA A 57 10.30 -3.48 -4.73
N ILE A 58 9.15 -4.10 -5.04
CA ILE A 58 8.88 -5.50 -4.69
C ILE A 58 9.84 -6.43 -5.43
N LEU A 59 10.00 -6.24 -6.75
CA LEU A 59 10.87 -7.09 -7.57
C LEU A 59 12.33 -7.01 -7.11
N MET A 60 12.84 -5.81 -6.85
CA MET A 60 14.20 -5.59 -6.36
C MET A 60 14.44 -6.23 -4.99
N ASN A 61 13.49 -6.09 -4.07
CA ASN A 61 13.62 -6.71 -2.74
C ASN A 61 13.65 -8.24 -2.81
N LEU A 62 12.97 -8.83 -3.79
CA LEU A 62 12.91 -10.29 -3.98
C LEU A 62 14.11 -10.86 -4.76
N GLU A 63 15.03 -10.04 -5.23
CA GLU A 63 16.36 -10.49 -5.69
C GLU A 63 17.18 -11.07 -4.53
N SER A 64 16.94 -10.57 -3.30
CA SER A 64 17.58 -11.08 -2.09
C SER A 64 16.94 -12.39 -1.64
N ARG A 65 17.75 -13.46 -1.60
CA ARG A 65 17.32 -14.78 -1.11
C ARG A 65 16.83 -14.74 0.34
N MET A 66 17.39 -13.88 1.18
CA MET A 66 16.98 -13.73 2.58
C MET A 66 15.55 -13.16 2.67
N VAL A 67 15.30 -12.05 1.98
CA VAL A 67 13.99 -11.39 1.93
C VAL A 67 12.95 -12.31 1.28
N ALA A 68 13.32 -13.03 0.23
CA ALA A 68 12.42 -14.00 -0.40
C ALA A 68 12.03 -15.14 0.55
N SER A 69 12.97 -15.66 1.34
CA SER A 69 12.68 -16.72 2.32
C SER A 69 11.77 -16.24 3.45
N GLU A 70 11.97 -15.00 3.91
CA GLU A 70 11.12 -14.37 4.90
C GLU A 70 9.70 -14.15 4.38
N ASP A 71 9.55 -13.62 3.18
CA ASP A 71 8.26 -13.41 2.53
C ASP A 71 7.48 -14.73 2.40
N ILE A 72 8.14 -15.82 1.98
CA ILE A 72 7.55 -17.16 1.96
C ILE A 72 7.06 -17.58 3.35
N GLY A 73 7.90 -17.41 4.38
CA GLY A 73 7.55 -17.74 5.76
C GLY A 73 6.33 -16.96 6.23
N ARG A 74 6.30 -15.64 6.02
CA ARG A 74 5.18 -14.78 6.41
C ARG A 74 3.90 -15.13 5.67
N GLN A 75 3.95 -15.38 4.36
CA GLN A 75 2.76 -15.74 3.58
C GLN A 75 2.17 -17.08 4.02
N ILE A 76 3.01 -18.08 4.31
CA ILE A 76 2.55 -19.36 4.84
C ILE A 76 1.93 -19.17 6.22
N LEU A 77 2.53 -18.37 7.10
CA LEU A 77 1.98 -18.12 8.44
C LEU A 77 0.64 -17.36 8.42
N MET A 78 0.49 -16.38 7.53
CA MET A 78 -0.70 -15.52 7.48
C MET A 78 -1.83 -16.09 6.63
N TYR A 79 -1.48 -16.72 5.51
CA TYR A 79 -2.45 -17.16 4.50
C TYR A 79 -2.49 -18.68 4.30
N ASN A 80 -1.61 -19.43 4.98
CA ASN A 80 -1.45 -20.88 4.83
C ASN A 80 -1.17 -21.34 3.38
N LYS A 81 -0.72 -20.42 2.52
CA LYS A 81 -0.37 -20.68 1.12
C LYS A 81 0.56 -19.58 0.62
N ARG A 82 1.31 -19.89 -0.44
CA ARG A 82 2.19 -18.93 -1.12
C ARG A 82 1.49 -18.37 -2.34
N TYR A 83 1.47 -17.05 -2.47
CA TYR A 83 1.10 -16.38 -3.70
C TYR A 83 2.36 -16.11 -4.52
N TYR A 84 2.38 -16.54 -5.78
CA TYR A 84 3.45 -16.18 -6.69
C TYR A 84 3.25 -14.72 -7.13
N LEU A 85 4.33 -14.01 -7.49
CA LEU A 85 4.22 -12.63 -7.97
C LEU A 85 3.44 -12.52 -9.30
N VAL A 86 3.42 -13.59 -10.09
CA VAL A 86 2.66 -13.66 -11.36
C VAL A 86 1.14 -13.67 -11.13
N PRO A 87 0.57 -14.42 -10.15
CA PRO A 87 -0.83 -14.29 -9.73
C PRO A 87 -1.16 -13.11 -8.81
N CYS A 88 -0.22 -12.18 -8.51
CA CYS A 88 -0.62 -10.85 -8.05
C CYS A 88 -1.25 -9.98 -9.17
N TYR A 89 -1.31 -10.50 -10.40
CA TYR A 89 -1.94 -9.85 -11.54
C TYR A 89 -3.43 -10.19 -11.74
N PRO A 90 -4.06 -11.03 -10.90
CA PRO A 90 -5.40 -10.70 -10.44
C PRO A 90 -5.52 -10.97 -8.95
N VAL A 91 -5.50 -9.90 -8.15
CA VAL A 91 -5.79 -9.95 -6.70
C VAL A 91 -7.18 -10.56 -6.52
N PRO A 92 -7.33 -11.79 -5.98
CA PRO A 92 -8.63 -12.29 -5.59
C PRO A 92 -8.98 -11.61 -4.27
N TYR A 93 -10.22 -11.13 -4.13
CA TYR A 93 -10.76 -10.34 -3.00
C TYR A 93 -10.55 -8.81 -3.09
N GLY A 94 -11.35 -8.16 -3.94
CA GLY A 94 -12.42 -7.19 -3.60
C GLY A 94 -12.36 -6.20 -2.43
N TYR A 95 -11.30 -6.11 -1.63
CA TYR A 95 -11.20 -5.18 -0.50
C TYR A 95 -9.72 -4.79 -0.35
N LEU A 96 -9.27 -3.65 -0.89
CA LEU A 96 -9.14 -2.44 -0.08
C LEU A 96 -9.08 -1.12 -0.88
N PHE A 97 -9.39 -1.13 -2.18
CA PHE A 97 -9.41 0.10 -2.98
C PHE A 97 -10.29 -0.04 -4.24
N SER A 98 -11.61 0.11 -4.11
CA SER A 98 -12.48 0.34 -5.27
C SER A 98 -12.33 1.75 -5.86
N SER A 99 -11.35 2.58 -5.45
CA SER A 99 -11.33 4.02 -5.79
C SER A 99 -9.99 4.62 -6.25
N ILE A 100 -8.99 3.81 -6.64
CA ILE A 100 -7.86 4.33 -7.44
C ILE A 100 -7.84 3.59 -8.79
N ASN A 101 -9.02 3.63 -9.41
CA ASN A 101 -9.44 3.23 -10.75
C ASN A 101 -8.61 2.16 -11.45
N SER A 102 -9.24 1.00 -11.60
CA SER A 102 -8.97 -0.02 -12.62
C SER A 102 -7.54 -0.56 -12.61
N LEU A 103 -7.36 -1.70 -11.96
CA LEU A 103 -6.15 -2.50 -12.09
C LEU A 103 -6.27 -3.39 -13.34
N GLU A 104 -6.23 -2.77 -14.52
CA GLU A 104 -5.94 -3.43 -15.80
C GLU A 104 -5.10 -2.51 -16.68
N ILE A 105 -3.95 -3.03 -17.15
CA ILE A 105 -3.66 -3.09 -18.58
C ILE A 105 -3.29 -4.55 -18.83
N VAL A 106 -4.25 -5.27 -19.41
CA VAL A 106 -4.01 -6.40 -20.31
C VAL A 106 -3.34 -5.82 -21.54
N ASP A 107 -2.05 -6.08 -21.68
CA ASP A 107 -1.39 -6.82 -22.77
C ASP A 107 0.07 -7.08 -22.36
#